data_AF-A0A2G5HZD5-F1
#
_entry.id   AF-A0A2G5HZD5-F1
#
_cell.length_a   1.000
_cell.length_b   1.000
_cell.length_c   1.000
_cell.angle_alpha   90.00
_cell.angle_beta   90.00
_cell.angle_gamma   90.00
#
_symmetry.space_group_name_H-M   'P 1'
#
loop_
_entity.id
_entity.type
_entity.pdbx_description
1 polymer ?
#
loop_
_entity_poly.entity_id
_entity_poly.type
_entity_poly.pdbx_seq_one_letter_code
_entity_poly.pdbx_strand_id
1 'polypeptide(L)'
;MTPNGERATLPINTVDLLKHYEEYGVIICKPCAFAIQPSALASHLLKHQIYRSERRRLMAQLAHLKLKDPADVVDPSPLSPPIPELQVYKGIRCLHKDCQHICASEKRMSQHWSDVHGERESKNVVTRPAWLQTFFRGNKIRYFEISGPGGNRSGSLSTVSSPSSNGPSTFSHSEIDSSPASTEAHSLDMDSLRYLLHYTEHTSRTLPRTESESTKFWSSSIPQEALKHPFLMNGLLGLSAFHLARLTQDHDPAQAAYHHQAFVRYQAASLTDFRELTRRPDVSNAVALIAYSRILSIQRCTRDVHDEYKMNWPTQFMYLVRGTVECLVSLQPYLPDGCDFKFTLEDYEGLARLDDEAAISKDSKSIANIPPAMLQRLDQLPERVAMVSDPAHTWDMDNAEACCSACTALIAAYARAYSVNQCSASLAVGSSDKDAIRAIWSGFEAWTRTVSDRYINMLEQNSGPALIVLAHFCVLVKRFEERYWYIKGMPDRIIGLIEDMLEDRYKPFVSDLYHILD
;
A
#
# COMPACT_ATOMS: atom_id res chain seq x y z
N MET A 1 6.43 -16.52 -41.35
CA MET A 1 5.36 -16.18 -40.39
C MET A 1 5.99 -16.13 -39.01
N THR A 2 6.29 -14.93 -38.55
CA THR A 2 6.87 -14.60 -37.25
C THR A 2 5.80 -14.66 -36.17
N PRO A 3 6.00 -15.34 -35.02
CA PRO A 3 5.09 -15.21 -33.89
C PRO A 3 5.40 -13.91 -33.14
N ASN A 4 4.35 -13.12 -32.90
CA ASN A 4 4.37 -11.94 -32.05
C ASN A 4 4.82 -12.31 -30.63
N GLY A 5 5.85 -11.62 -30.15
CA GLY A 5 6.31 -11.73 -28.77
C GLY A 5 5.37 -11.02 -27.81
N GLU A 6 4.56 -11.79 -27.09
CA GLU A 6 3.93 -11.35 -25.85
C GLU A 6 5.01 -11.08 -24.80
N ARG A 7 5.14 -9.81 -24.39
CA ARG A 7 6.09 -9.40 -23.35
C ARG A 7 5.46 -9.63 -21.99
N ALA A 8 5.50 -10.87 -21.51
CA ALA A 8 5.31 -11.17 -20.10
C ALA A 8 6.47 -10.53 -19.32
N THR A 9 6.20 -9.47 -18.56
CA THR A 9 7.19 -8.82 -17.69
C THR A 9 7.47 -9.72 -16.49
N LEU A 10 8.56 -10.48 -16.59
CA LEU A 10 9.17 -11.18 -15.45
C LEU A 10 9.54 -10.18 -14.33
N PRO A 11 9.49 -10.58 -13.05
CA PRO A 11 9.93 -9.73 -11.95
C PRO A 11 11.39 -9.31 -12.16
N ILE A 12 11.62 -7.99 -12.14
CA ILE A 12 12.94 -7.40 -12.35
C ILE A 12 13.87 -7.91 -11.25
N ASN A 13 14.93 -8.63 -11.64
CA ASN A 13 15.99 -9.02 -10.73
C ASN A 13 16.58 -7.76 -10.08
N THR A 14 16.53 -7.67 -8.76
CA THR A 14 16.88 -6.48 -7.96
C THR A 14 18.32 -6.03 -8.15
N VAL A 15 19.22 -6.95 -8.54
CA VAL A 15 20.61 -6.64 -8.90
C VAL A 15 20.71 -5.76 -10.16
N ASP A 16 19.68 -5.76 -11.01
CA ASP A 16 19.66 -4.98 -12.26
C ASP A 16 18.82 -3.69 -12.16
N LEU A 17 18.12 -3.45 -11.04
CA LEU A 17 17.25 -2.27 -10.90
C LEU A 17 18.03 -0.96 -10.70
N LEU A 18 19.09 -1.01 -9.90
CA LEU A 18 19.83 0.16 -9.42
C LEU A 18 21.28 0.17 -9.93
N LYS A 19 21.80 1.35 -10.24
CA LYS A 19 23.21 1.56 -10.58
C LYS A 19 23.80 2.65 -9.69
N HIS A 20 24.81 2.31 -8.88
CA HIS A 20 25.55 3.28 -8.08
C HIS A 20 26.68 3.91 -8.91
N TYR A 21 26.78 5.25 -8.81
CA TYR A 21 27.85 6.06 -9.37
C TYR A 21 28.57 6.77 -8.22
N GLU A 22 29.65 6.15 -7.73
CA GLU A 22 30.41 6.63 -6.57
C GLU A 22 31.00 8.03 -6.78
N GLU A 23 31.46 8.32 -8.00
CA GLU A 23 32.04 9.60 -8.40
C GLU A 23 31.08 10.79 -8.18
N TYR A 24 29.78 10.57 -8.36
CA TYR A 24 28.75 11.58 -8.14
C TYR A 24 28.06 11.43 -6.78
N GLY A 25 28.24 10.30 -6.10
CA GLY A 25 27.53 9.94 -4.87
C GLY A 25 26.02 9.74 -5.10
N VAL A 26 25.64 9.13 -6.23
CA VAL A 26 24.23 8.92 -6.61
C VAL A 26 23.92 7.47 -6.92
N ILE A 27 22.66 7.08 -6.72
CA ILE A 27 22.13 5.79 -7.17
C ILE A 27 21.00 6.04 -8.17
N ILE A 28 21.09 5.43 -9.36
CA ILE A 28 20.17 5.64 -10.47
C ILE A 28 19.27 4.43 -10.61
N CYS A 29 17.96 4.67 -10.68
CA CYS A 29 16.99 3.64 -11.05
C CYS A 29 16.92 3.52 -12.57
N LYS A 30 17.27 2.35 -13.12
CA LYS A 30 17.33 2.18 -14.58
C LYS A 30 15.96 2.34 -15.25
N PRO A 31 14.86 1.72 -14.76
CA PRO A 31 13.54 1.90 -15.35
C PRO A 31 13.00 3.33 -15.24
N CYS A 32 13.29 4.03 -14.14
CA CYS A 32 12.83 5.40 -13.93
C CYS A 32 13.69 6.46 -14.63
N ALA A 33 14.94 6.12 -14.95
CA ALA A 33 15.93 6.97 -15.60
C ALA A 33 16.21 8.31 -14.87
N PHE A 34 16.31 8.23 -13.54
CA PHE A 34 16.75 9.34 -12.67
C PHE A 34 17.40 8.81 -11.38
N ALA A 35 18.22 9.66 -10.74
CA ALA A 35 18.84 9.40 -9.46
C ALA A 35 17.83 9.50 -8.30
N ILE A 36 17.87 8.51 -7.41
CA ILE A 36 17.01 8.45 -6.23
C ILE A 36 17.69 9.17 -5.08
N GLN A 37 16.93 9.99 -4.35
CA GLN A 37 17.43 10.64 -3.13
C GLN A 37 17.59 9.61 -2.01
N PRO A 38 18.58 9.74 -1.12
CA PRO A 38 18.77 8.81 -0.01
C PRO A 38 17.51 8.63 0.84
N SER A 39 16.84 9.73 1.18
CA SER A 39 15.61 9.74 1.97
C SER A 39 14.39 9.14 1.25
N ALA A 40 14.39 9.15 -0.09
CA ALA A 40 13.30 8.62 -0.91
C ALA A 40 13.57 7.19 -1.41
N LEU A 41 14.69 6.57 -1.03
CA LEU A 41 15.11 5.28 -1.55
C LEU A 41 14.12 4.18 -1.17
N ALA A 42 13.70 4.13 0.09
CA ALA A 42 12.73 3.14 0.56
C ALA A 42 11.37 3.26 -0.15
N SER A 43 10.82 4.48 -0.29
CA SER A 43 9.55 4.71 -0.99
C SER A 43 9.65 4.43 -2.49
N HIS A 44 10.80 4.74 -3.10
CA HIS A 44 11.06 4.42 -4.49
C HIS A 44 11.14 2.91 -4.77
N LEU A 45 11.77 2.13 -3.89
CA LEU A 45 11.83 0.67 -4.04
C LEU A 45 10.44 0.03 -3.94
N LEU A 46 9.57 0.58 -3.09
CA LEU A 46 8.18 0.13 -3.01
C LEU A 46 7.42 0.34 -4.33
N LYS A 47 7.67 1.45 -5.03
CA LYS A 47 7.12 1.71 -6.38
C LYS A 47 7.56 0.66 -7.40
N HIS A 48 8.73 0.05 -7.19
CA HIS A 48 9.24 -1.06 -8.00
C HIS A 48 8.83 -2.45 -7.48
N GLN A 49 7.82 -2.52 -6.62
CA GLN A 49 7.31 -3.78 -6.06
C GLN A 49 8.37 -4.57 -5.27
N ILE A 50 9.34 -3.86 -4.68
CA ILE A 50 10.30 -4.47 -3.77
C ILE A 50 9.74 -4.34 -2.35
N TYR A 51 9.26 -5.47 -1.86
CA TYR A 51 8.51 -5.57 -0.62
C TYR A 51 9.41 -5.80 0.60
N ARG A 52 8.81 -5.72 1.79
CA ARG A 52 9.47 -5.58 3.10
C ARG A 52 10.79 -6.34 3.29
N SER A 53 10.79 -7.66 3.18
CA SER A 53 11.97 -8.49 3.48
C SER A 53 13.12 -8.20 2.51
N GLU A 54 12.83 -8.15 1.22
CA GLU A 54 13.80 -7.81 0.19
C GLU A 54 14.25 -6.35 0.28
N ARG A 55 13.32 -5.41 0.53
CA ARG A 55 13.63 -4.00 0.67
C ARG A 55 14.53 -3.73 1.87
N ARG A 56 14.27 -4.35 3.02
CA ARG A 56 15.14 -4.27 4.20
C ARG A 56 16.54 -4.79 3.91
N ARG A 57 16.63 -5.95 3.25
CA ARG A 57 17.91 -6.52 2.81
C ARG A 57 18.66 -5.57 1.89
N LEU A 58 18.00 -4.99 0.90
CA LEU A 58 18.60 -4.01 -0.01
C LEU A 58 19.00 -2.73 0.73
N MET A 59 18.16 -2.17 1.59
CA MET A 59 18.50 -0.98 2.37
C MET A 59 19.72 -1.22 3.26
N ALA A 60 19.82 -2.39 3.91
CA ALA A 60 21.01 -2.78 4.67
C ALA A 60 22.26 -2.91 3.77
N GLN A 61 22.10 -3.48 2.57
CA GLN A 61 23.17 -3.53 1.58
C GLN A 61 23.55 -2.13 1.06
N LEU A 62 22.63 -1.18 0.94
CA LEU A 62 22.90 0.16 0.41
C LEU A 62 23.39 1.12 1.50
N ALA A 63 23.26 0.77 2.78
CA ALA A 63 23.61 1.61 3.92
C ALA A 63 25.10 2.01 3.97
N HIS A 64 25.99 1.21 3.36
CA HIS A 64 27.43 1.53 3.31
C HIS A 64 27.80 2.52 2.18
N LEU A 65 26.88 2.84 1.28
CA LEU A 65 27.13 3.76 0.17
C LEU A 65 27.10 5.22 0.65
N LYS A 66 28.06 6.01 0.20
CA LYS A 66 28.14 7.45 0.51
C LYS A 66 27.30 8.25 -0.49
N LEU A 67 25.99 8.20 -0.34
CA LEU A 67 25.06 8.94 -1.19
C LEU A 67 24.95 10.41 -0.74
N LYS A 68 24.89 11.33 -1.70
CA LYS A 68 24.78 12.77 -1.47
C LYS A 68 23.35 13.26 -1.63
N ASP A 69 22.99 14.32 -0.91
CA ASP A 69 21.74 15.04 -1.16
C ASP A 69 21.78 15.77 -2.51
N PRO A 70 20.62 16.02 -3.17
CA PRO A 70 20.59 16.64 -4.50
C PRO A 70 21.33 17.96 -4.65
N ALA A 71 21.47 18.73 -3.56
CA ALA A 71 22.18 20.00 -3.54
C ALA A 71 23.71 19.81 -3.63
N ASP A 72 24.24 18.71 -3.11
CA ASP A 72 25.68 18.44 -2.97
C ASP A 72 26.24 17.58 -4.11
N VAL A 73 25.38 17.05 -4.97
CA VAL A 73 25.78 16.33 -6.19
C VAL A 73 26.47 17.32 -7.13
N VAL A 74 27.67 16.96 -7.58
CA VAL A 74 28.45 17.75 -8.54
C VAL A 74 28.10 17.29 -9.95
N ASP A 75 27.80 18.24 -10.82
CA ASP A 75 27.47 17.94 -12.22
C ASP A 75 28.72 17.44 -12.98
N PRO A 76 28.56 16.51 -13.94
CA PRO A 76 29.64 16.10 -14.81
C PRO A 76 30.25 17.28 -15.57
N SER A 77 31.52 17.15 -15.97
CA SER A 77 32.16 18.16 -16.80
C SER A 77 31.36 18.39 -18.09
N PRO A 78 31.29 19.64 -18.60
CA PRO A 78 30.58 19.93 -19.84
C PRO A 78 31.07 19.05 -21.00
N LEU A 79 30.14 18.55 -21.82
CA LEU A 79 30.41 17.67 -22.96
C LEU A 79 30.97 16.29 -22.58
N SER A 80 30.81 15.87 -21.33
CA SER A 80 31.04 14.49 -20.90
C SER A 80 30.18 13.49 -21.69
N PRO A 81 30.61 12.22 -21.79
CA PRO A 81 29.77 11.17 -22.39
C PRO A 81 28.44 11.05 -21.62
N PRO A 82 27.33 10.67 -22.28
CA PRO A 82 26.05 10.50 -21.62
C PRO A 82 26.12 9.41 -20.55
N ILE A 83 25.52 9.66 -19.38
CA ILE A 83 25.32 8.62 -18.37
C ILE A 83 24.24 7.66 -18.90
N PRO A 84 24.54 6.37 -19.14
CA PRO A 84 23.65 5.47 -19.89
C PRO A 84 22.24 5.32 -19.31
N GLU A 85 22.10 5.31 -17.99
CA GLU A 85 20.82 5.10 -17.30
C GLU A 85 19.98 6.38 -17.20
N LEU A 86 20.46 7.55 -17.62
CA LEU A 86 19.71 8.81 -17.55
C LEU A 86 19.06 9.19 -18.88
N GLN A 87 17.86 9.77 -18.80
CA GLN A 87 17.17 10.28 -19.97
C GLN A 87 17.92 11.48 -20.59
N VAL A 88 18.12 11.43 -21.91
CA VAL A 88 18.70 12.52 -22.70
C VAL A 88 17.58 13.46 -23.18
N TYR A 89 17.81 14.76 -23.01
CA TYR A 89 16.92 15.83 -23.45
C TYR A 89 17.59 16.69 -24.52
N LYS A 90 16.79 17.18 -25.49
CA LYS A 90 17.18 18.30 -26.34
C LYS A 90 16.92 19.59 -25.57
N GLY A 91 17.93 20.42 -25.42
CA GLY A 91 17.83 21.68 -24.73
C GLY A 91 18.63 22.78 -25.41
N ILE A 92 18.80 23.88 -24.68
CA ILE A 92 19.29 25.15 -25.21
C ILE A 92 20.27 25.74 -24.21
N ARG A 93 21.39 26.25 -24.72
CA ARG A 93 22.38 27.01 -23.95
C ARG A 93 22.34 28.49 -24.32
N CYS A 94 22.44 29.33 -23.29
CA CYS A 94 22.64 30.77 -23.43
C CYS A 94 24.02 31.08 -24.01
N LEU A 95 24.11 32.00 -24.97
CA LEU A 95 25.38 32.48 -25.54
C LEU A 95 25.75 33.90 -25.07
N HIS A 96 25.04 34.46 -24.09
CA HIS A 96 25.42 35.72 -23.48
C HIS A 96 26.79 35.58 -22.78
N LYS A 97 27.61 36.64 -22.85
CA LYS A 97 28.95 36.68 -22.27
C LYS A 97 28.91 36.28 -20.78
N ASP A 98 29.82 35.41 -20.38
CA ASP A 98 30.01 34.88 -19.02
C ASP A 98 28.77 34.16 -18.42
N CYS A 99 27.78 33.79 -19.24
CA CYS A 99 26.59 33.05 -18.80
C CYS A 99 26.72 31.55 -19.08
N GLN A 100 26.48 30.72 -18.06
CA GLN A 100 26.52 29.25 -18.19
C GLN A 100 25.13 28.61 -18.20
N HIS A 101 24.07 29.40 -18.32
CA HIS A 101 22.69 28.92 -18.19
C HIS A 101 22.29 27.96 -19.32
N ILE A 102 21.65 26.86 -18.93
CA ILE A 102 21.08 25.84 -19.81
C ILE A 102 19.68 25.46 -19.35
N CYS A 103 18.78 25.19 -20.30
CA CYS A 103 17.44 24.74 -19.99
C CYS A 103 16.83 23.92 -21.13
N ALA A 104 15.75 23.21 -20.85
CA ALA A 104 15.10 22.30 -21.80
C ALA A 104 14.07 22.98 -22.73
N SER A 105 13.78 24.28 -22.58
CA SER A 105 12.75 24.94 -23.40
C SER A 105 13.05 26.40 -23.72
N GLU A 106 12.64 26.84 -24.92
CA GLU A 106 12.77 28.22 -25.38
C GLU A 106 12.09 29.21 -24.44
N LYS A 107 10.88 28.88 -23.96
CA LYS A 107 10.14 29.72 -23.01
C LYS A 107 10.95 30.02 -21.74
N ARG A 108 11.63 29.00 -21.17
CA ARG A 108 12.48 29.19 -19.99
C ARG A 108 13.72 30.01 -20.32
N MET A 109 14.27 29.87 -21.53
CA MET A 109 15.40 30.66 -21.98
C MET A 109 15.04 32.14 -22.18
N SER A 110 13.89 32.44 -22.78
CA SER A 110 13.38 33.81 -22.90
C SER A 110 13.14 34.44 -21.53
N GLN A 111 12.57 33.68 -20.58
CA GLN A 111 12.40 34.14 -19.19
C GLN A 111 13.75 34.45 -18.54
N HIS A 112 14.73 33.55 -18.67
CA HIS A 112 16.08 33.76 -18.17
C HIS A 112 16.74 35.02 -18.74
N TRP A 113 16.61 35.26 -20.05
CA TRP A 113 17.13 36.48 -20.69
C TRP A 113 16.47 37.75 -20.17
N SER A 114 15.15 37.73 -19.94
CA SER A 114 14.42 38.85 -19.32
C SER A 114 14.91 39.13 -17.90
N ASP A 115 15.10 38.08 -17.10
CA ASP A 115 15.38 38.21 -15.67
C ASP A 115 16.86 38.50 -15.36
N VAL A 116 17.78 37.91 -16.14
CA VAL A 116 19.23 37.97 -15.87
C VAL A 116 19.96 38.91 -16.81
N HIS A 117 19.51 39.01 -18.07
CA HIS A 117 20.15 39.84 -19.09
C HIS A 117 19.36 41.12 -19.42
N GLY A 118 18.16 41.30 -18.84
CA GLY A 118 17.32 42.48 -19.02
C GLY A 118 16.66 42.58 -20.41
N GLU A 119 16.78 41.56 -21.25
CA GLU A 119 16.28 41.55 -22.63
C GLU A 119 14.91 40.87 -22.68
N ARG A 120 13.89 41.64 -23.09
CA ARG A 120 12.49 41.23 -23.08
C ARG A 120 11.98 40.80 -24.45
N GLU A 121 12.71 41.10 -25.51
CA GLU A 121 12.35 40.72 -26.87
C GLU A 121 12.93 39.35 -27.23
N SER A 122 12.08 38.34 -27.41
CA SER A 122 12.50 36.96 -27.71
C SER A 122 13.37 36.82 -28.97
N LYS A 123 13.26 37.75 -29.93
CA LYS A 123 14.06 37.77 -31.17
C LYS A 123 15.54 38.11 -30.92
N ASN A 124 15.87 38.74 -29.80
CA ASN A 124 17.23 39.17 -29.46
C ASN A 124 17.97 38.11 -28.60
N VAL A 125 17.29 37.02 -28.24
CA VAL A 125 17.84 35.93 -27.42
C VAL A 125 18.84 35.10 -28.23
N VAL A 126 20.11 35.14 -27.84
CA VAL A 126 21.20 34.42 -28.51
C VAL A 126 21.46 33.08 -27.84
N THR A 127 21.27 31.98 -28.56
CA THR A 127 21.36 30.61 -28.00
C THR A 127 21.97 29.61 -28.96
N ARG A 128 22.37 28.43 -28.43
CA ARG A 128 22.68 27.25 -29.24
C ARG A 128 21.95 26.00 -28.73
N PRO A 129 21.65 25.02 -29.60
CA PRO A 129 21.22 23.69 -29.17
C PRO A 129 22.27 23.03 -28.28
N ALA A 130 21.80 22.25 -27.30
CA ALA A 130 22.62 21.44 -26.40
C ALA A 130 21.92 20.12 -26.07
N TRP A 131 22.70 19.07 -25.86
CA TRP A 131 22.21 17.80 -25.32
C TRP A 131 22.35 17.82 -23.81
N LEU A 132 21.25 17.57 -23.11
CA LEU A 132 21.19 17.73 -21.66
C LEU A 132 20.82 16.42 -20.98
N GLN A 133 21.37 16.19 -19.79
CA GLN A 133 20.88 15.20 -18.83
C GLN A 133 20.68 15.88 -17.47
N THR A 134 19.95 15.23 -16.57
CA THR A 134 19.76 15.67 -15.18
C THR A 134 19.72 14.45 -14.29
N PHE A 135 20.31 14.53 -13.10
CA PHE A 135 20.18 13.45 -12.11
C PHE A 135 18.77 13.40 -11.54
N PHE A 136 18.17 14.54 -11.20
CA PHE A 136 16.90 14.62 -10.47
C PHE A 136 15.77 15.24 -11.31
N ARG A 137 14.52 14.98 -10.90
CA ARG A 137 13.29 15.50 -11.52
C ARG A 137 12.53 16.46 -10.59
N GLY A 138 11.46 17.08 -11.11
CA GLY A 138 10.60 17.98 -10.34
C GLY A 138 11.27 19.31 -9.99
N ASN A 139 11.13 19.74 -8.73
CA ASN A 139 11.71 20.98 -8.22
C ASN A 139 13.23 20.92 -7.96
N LYS A 140 13.87 19.76 -8.16
CA LYS A 140 15.32 19.56 -7.99
C LYS A 140 16.07 19.39 -9.32
N ILE A 141 15.43 19.70 -10.45
CA ILE A 141 16.05 19.58 -11.79
C ILE A 141 17.25 20.52 -11.88
N ARG A 142 18.41 19.95 -12.20
CA ARG A 142 19.62 20.68 -12.63
C ARG A 142 20.17 19.99 -13.87
N TYR A 143 20.07 20.67 -15.00
CA TYR A 143 20.60 20.14 -16.25
C TYR A 143 22.10 20.33 -16.31
N PHE A 144 22.79 19.36 -16.88
CA PHE A 144 24.17 19.48 -17.33
C PHE A 144 24.28 19.09 -18.80
N GLU A 145 25.27 19.64 -19.50
CA GLU A 145 25.47 19.38 -20.91
C GLU A 145 26.35 18.13 -21.12
N ILE A 146 25.93 17.29 -22.06
CA ILE A 146 26.63 16.09 -22.50
C ILE A 146 27.02 16.17 -23.97
N SER A 147 27.93 15.31 -24.38
CA SER A 147 28.20 15.04 -25.80
C SER A 147 26.95 14.46 -26.48
N GLY A 148 26.69 14.86 -27.73
CA GLY A 148 25.53 14.37 -28.48
C GLY A 148 25.63 12.87 -28.81
N PRO A 149 24.49 12.17 -28.99
CA PRO A 149 24.47 10.79 -29.47
C PRO A 149 24.91 10.77 -30.93
N GLY A 150 26.22 10.58 -31.16
CA GLY A 150 26.88 10.62 -32.46
C GLY A 150 28.05 11.60 -32.45
N GLY A 151 29.25 11.11 -32.11
CA GLY A 151 30.47 11.89 -32.24
C GLY A 151 30.68 12.37 -33.68
N ASN A 152 30.97 13.66 -33.83
CA ASN A 152 31.52 14.33 -35.02
C ASN A 152 31.25 13.64 -36.37
N ARG A 153 30.05 13.84 -36.94
CA ARG A 153 29.87 13.87 -38.41
C ARG A 153 28.89 14.96 -38.81
N SER A 154 29.44 15.90 -39.56
CA SER A 154 28.75 16.96 -40.28
C SER A 154 27.77 16.39 -41.31
N GLY A 155 26.56 16.94 -41.34
CA GLY A 155 25.69 17.08 -42.52
C GLY A 155 25.05 15.83 -43.13
N SER A 156 23.74 15.69 -42.97
CA SER A 156 22.82 15.86 -44.11
C SER A 156 21.37 15.97 -43.64
N LEU A 157 20.74 17.05 -44.06
CA LEU A 157 19.33 17.39 -43.90
C LEU A 157 18.51 16.42 -44.77
N SER A 158 17.43 15.84 -44.23
CA SER A 158 16.42 15.13 -45.03
C SER A 158 15.04 15.61 -44.62
N THR A 159 14.42 16.31 -45.55
CA THR A 159 13.11 16.96 -45.53
C THR A 159 11.98 15.94 -45.41
N VAL A 160 11.06 16.23 -44.49
CA VAL A 160 9.78 15.55 -44.33
C VAL A 160 8.81 16.04 -45.41
N SER A 161 8.04 15.15 -46.01
CA SER A 161 6.89 15.52 -46.84
C SER A 161 5.69 14.66 -46.45
N SER A 162 4.60 15.32 -46.07
CA SER A 162 3.26 14.74 -45.92
C SER A 162 2.62 14.52 -47.30
N PRO A 163 1.57 13.68 -47.36
CA PRO A 163 0.30 14.24 -47.85
C PRO A 163 -0.94 13.76 -47.06
N SER A 164 -2.01 14.54 -47.20
CA SER A 164 -3.29 14.43 -46.50
C SER A 164 -4.36 13.65 -47.29
N SER A 165 -5.30 13.07 -46.54
CA SER A 165 -6.77 12.98 -46.75
C SER A 165 -7.38 12.22 -47.96
N ASN A 166 -8.14 11.13 -47.71
CA ASN A 166 -9.62 11.10 -47.53
C ASN A 166 -10.17 9.64 -47.50
N GLY A 167 -11.31 9.44 -46.82
CA GLY A 167 -11.97 8.15 -46.46
C GLY A 167 -12.61 7.33 -47.61
N PRO A 168 -13.65 6.46 -47.40
CA PRO A 168 -14.67 6.46 -46.33
C PRO A 168 -14.98 5.10 -45.65
N SER A 169 -15.88 5.18 -44.68
CA SER A 169 -16.49 4.13 -43.86
C SER A 169 -17.30 3.09 -44.65
N THR A 170 -17.33 1.85 -44.16
CA THR A 170 -18.38 0.86 -44.49
C THR A 170 -18.67 -0.01 -43.26
N PHE A 171 -19.92 0.03 -42.83
CA PHE A 171 -20.50 -0.89 -41.85
C PHE A 171 -20.67 -2.27 -42.49
N SER A 172 -20.44 -3.33 -41.74
CA SER A 172 -20.84 -4.69 -42.13
C SER A 172 -21.58 -5.33 -40.96
N HIS A 173 -22.88 -5.51 -41.14
CA HIS A 173 -23.71 -6.43 -40.37
C HIS A 173 -23.30 -7.86 -40.73
N SER A 174 -23.22 -8.74 -39.74
CA SER A 174 -23.39 -10.17 -39.97
C SER A 174 -24.22 -10.77 -38.84
N GLU A 175 -25.17 -11.57 -39.29
CA GLU A 175 -26.34 -12.07 -38.61
C GLU A 175 -25.99 -13.15 -37.58
N ILE A 176 -26.77 -13.17 -36.51
CA ILE A 176 -26.70 -14.12 -35.41
C ILE A 176 -27.45 -15.38 -35.83
N ASP A 177 -26.72 -16.50 -35.86
CA ASP A 177 -27.29 -17.85 -35.95
C ASP A 177 -28.00 -18.19 -34.64
N SER A 178 -29.23 -18.67 -34.76
CA SER A 178 -30.16 -18.86 -33.65
C SER A 178 -30.27 -20.35 -33.31
N SER A 179 -29.96 -20.71 -32.07
CA SER A 179 -30.45 -21.97 -31.46
C SER A 179 -30.88 -21.72 -30.01
N PRO A 180 -31.88 -22.49 -29.53
CA PRO A 180 -32.86 -21.97 -28.57
C PRO A 180 -32.36 -22.09 -27.14
N ALA A 181 -32.27 -20.95 -26.44
CA ALA A 181 -32.12 -20.93 -25.00
C ALA A 181 -33.47 -21.24 -24.33
N SER A 182 -33.44 -22.24 -23.46
CA SER A 182 -34.50 -22.59 -22.52
C SER A 182 -35.00 -21.36 -21.74
N THR A 183 -36.32 -21.21 -21.70
CA THR A 183 -37.05 -20.18 -20.96
C THR A 183 -36.91 -20.37 -19.45
N GLU A 184 -35.76 -20.00 -18.87
CA GLU A 184 -35.69 -19.73 -17.44
C GLU A 184 -36.36 -18.38 -17.19
N ALA A 185 -37.45 -18.38 -16.42
CA ALA A 185 -38.16 -17.18 -16.05
C ALA A 185 -37.21 -16.20 -15.34
N HIS A 186 -37.09 -14.98 -15.86
CA HIS A 186 -36.37 -13.87 -15.23
C HIS A 186 -37.07 -13.40 -13.94
N SER A 187 -37.06 -14.24 -12.89
CA SER A 187 -37.51 -13.81 -11.57
C SER A 187 -36.46 -12.90 -10.94
N LEU A 188 -36.91 -11.75 -10.45
CA LEU A 188 -36.05 -10.77 -9.79
C LEU A 188 -35.62 -11.32 -8.42
N ASP A 189 -34.31 -11.44 -8.19
CA ASP A 189 -33.77 -11.89 -6.90
C ASP A 189 -33.94 -10.81 -5.83
N MET A 190 -35.03 -10.91 -5.07
CA MET A 190 -35.38 -9.99 -3.99
C MET A 190 -34.35 -9.99 -2.86
N ASP A 191 -33.62 -11.09 -2.64
CA ASP A 191 -32.57 -11.12 -1.62
C ASP A 191 -31.36 -10.32 -2.05
N SER A 192 -30.92 -10.46 -3.30
CA SER A 192 -29.87 -9.61 -3.87
C SER A 192 -30.20 -8.13 -3.71
N LEU A 193 -31.45 -7.74 -4.01
CA LEU A 193 -31.89 -6.34 -3.84
C LEU A 193 -31.87 -5.88 -2.39
N ARG A 194 -32.37 -6.71 -1.46
CA ARG A 194 -32.36 -6.40 -0.03
C ARG A 194 -30.93 -6.19 0.49
N TYR A 195 -30.00 -7.07 0.12
CA TYR A 195 -28.62 -6.95 0.54
C TYR A 195 -27.93 -5.75 -0.11
N LEU A 196 -28.22 -5.43 -1.37
CA LEU A 196 -27.68 -4.22 -2.00
C LEU A 196 -28.19 -2.95 -1.31
N LEU A 197 -29.48 -2.88 -1.00
CA LEU A 197 -30.08 -1.74 -0.28
C LEU A 197 -29.43 -1.58 1.11
N HIS A 198 -29.37 -2.66 1.89
CA HIS A 198 -28.72 -2.66 3.20
C HIS A 198 -27.23 -2.32 3.11
N TYR A 199 -26.56 -2.69 2.02
CA TYR A 199 -25.17 -2.30 1.79
C TYR A 199 -25.04 -0.78 1.65
N THR A 200 -25.85 -0.19 0.75
CA THR A 200 -25.79 1.25 0.44
C THR A 200 -26.22 2.12 1.61
N GLU A 201 -27.21 1.69 2.39
CA GLU A 201 -27.79 2.48 3.48
C GLU A 201 -27.03 2.34 4.82
N HIS A 202 -26.53 1.12 5.11
CA HIS A 202 -25.99 0.78 6.42
C HIS A 202 -24.55 0.27 6.35
N THR A 203 -24.30 -0.83 5.63
CA THR A 203 -23.01 -1.55 5.71
C THR A 203 -21.84 -0.69 5.25
N SER A 204 -21.98 0.04 4.14
CA SER A 204 -20.92 0.91 3.60
C SER A 204 -20.43 1.99 4.58
N ARG A 205 -21.29 2.42 5.51
CA ARG A 205 -20.98 3.44 6.53
C ARG A 205 -20.11 2.91 7.67
N THR A 206 -20.03 1.57 7.79
CA THR A 206 -19.26 0.88 8.84
C THR A 206 -17.86 0.47 8.38
N LEU A 207 -17.50 0.73 7.12
CA LEU A 207 -16.23 0.29 6.54
C LEU A 207 -15.11 1.34 6.73
N PRO A 208 -13.87 0.91 7.02
CA PRO A 208 -12.75 1.82 7.19
C PRO A 208 -12.38 2.51 5.87
N ARG A 209 -11.94 3.77 5.93
CA ARG A 209 -11.47 4.54 4.76
C ARG A 209 -10.11 5.17 5.05
N THR A 210 -9.26 5.30 4.03
CA THR A 210 -8.01 6.06 4.12
C THR A 210 -8.26 7.57 4.01
N GLU A 211 -7.23 8.39 4.22
CA GLU A 211 -7.32 9.86 4.05
C GLU A 211 -7.46 10.27 2.58
N SER A 212 -6.87 9.50 1.67
CA SER A 212 -6.95 9.72 0.23
C SER A 212 -8.33 9.40 -0.38
N GLU A 213 -9.15 8.60 0.32
CA GLU A 213 -10.42 8.08 -0.18
C GLU A 213 -11.61 9.04 0.04
N SER A 214 -12.39 9.24 -1.02
CA SER A 214 -13.61 10.07 -0.99
C SER A 214 -14.66 9.61 0.05
N THR A 215 -15.51 10.53 0.51
CA THR A 215 -16.62 10.23 1.44
C THR A 215 -17.70 9.34 0.85
N LYS A 216 -17.74 9.24 -0.48
CA LYS A 216 -18.67 8.42 -1.25
C LYS A 216 -18.05 7.11 -1.73
N PHE A 217 -16.80 6.83 -1.36
CA PHE A 217 -16.04 5.69 -1.83
C PHE A 217 -16.80 4.37 -1.64
N TRP A 218 -17.10 4.01 -0.39
CA TRP A 218 -17.83 2.76 -0.09
C TRP A 218 -19.31 2.80 -0.44
N SER A 219 -19.96 3.97 -0.37
CA SER A 219 -21.41 4.10 -0.52
C SER A 219 -21.88 4.31 -1.96
N SER A 220 -21.00 4.76 -2.86
CA SER A 220 -21.36 5.05 -4.26
C SER A 220 -20.33 4.56 -5.26
N SER A 221 -19.03 4.86 -5.09
CA SER A 221 -18.00 4.51 -6.08
C SER A 221 -17.84 2.99 -6.25
N ILE A 222 -17.68 2.26 -5.15
CA ILE A 222 -17.51 0.80 -5.18
C ILE A 222 -18.77 0.06 -5.69
N PRO A 223 -20.01 0.41 -5.27
CA PRO A 223 -21.21 -0.15 -5.89
C PRO A 223 -21.31 0.06 -7.40
N GLN A 224 -20.93 1.23 -7.91
CA GLN A 224 -20.92 1.48 -9.35
C GLN A 224 -19.88 0.62 -10.08
N GLU A 225 -18.71 0.41 -9.46
CA GLU A 225 -17.71 -0.51 -9.99
C GLU A 225 -18.21 -1.96 -9.96
N ALA A 226 -18.91 -2.36 -8.90
CA ALA A 226 -19.46 -3.70 -8.75
C ALA A 226 -20.47 -4.08 -9.85
N LEU A 227 -21.17 -3.11 -10.45
CA LEU A 227 -22.06 -3.36 -11.59
C LEU A 227 -21.33 -3.92 -12.82
N LYS A 228 -20.01 -3.70 -12.93
CA LYS A 228 -19.17 -4.22 -14.01
C LYS A 228 -18.55 -5.58 -13.68
N HIS A 229 -18.55 -5.97 -12.41
CA HIS A 229 -17.77 -7.11 -11.90
C HIS A 229 -18.62 -7.99 -10.96
N PRO A 230 -19.16 -9.13 -11.46
CA PRO A 230 -20.00 -10.03 -10.67
C PRO A 230 -19.37 -10.47 -9.35
N PHE A 231 -18.07 -10.74 -9.33
CA PHE A 231 -17.34 -11.13 -8.12
C PHE A 231 -17.36 -10.04 -7.05
N LEU A 232 -17.21 -8.78 -7.45
CA LEU A 232 -17.24 -7.65 -6.52
C LEU A 232 -18.67 -7.45 -6.00
N MET A 233 -19.68 -7.53 -6.88
CA MET A 233 -21.09 -7.46 -6.47
C MET A 233 -21.43 -8.55 -5.45
N ASN A 234 -21.06 -9.80 -5.73
CA ASN A 234 -21.18 -10.90 -4.79
C ASN A 234 -20.44 -10.60 -3.47
N GLY A 235 -19.28 -9.95 -3.51
CA GLY A 235 -18.59 -9.45 -2.31
C GLY A 235 -19.43 -8.48 -1.48
N LEU A 236 -20.06 -7.47 -2.11
CA LEU A 236 -20.92 -6.50 -1.45
C LEU A 236 -22.16 -7.16 -0.83
N LEU A 237 -22.83 -8.02 -1.61
CA LEU A 237 -24.02 -8.75 -1.16
C LEU A 237 -23.68 -9.69 0.00
N GLY A 238 -22.57 -10.41 -0.10
CA GLY A 238 -22.08 -11.30 0.96
C GLY A 238 -21.75 -10.53 2.24
N LEU A 239 -21.05 -9.39 2.14
CA LEU A 239 -20.72 -8.57 3.30
C LEU A 239 -21.98 -7.99 3.97
N SER A 240 -22.97 -7.57 3.17
CA SER A 240 -24.24 -7.05 3.66
C SER A 240 -25.11 -8.13 4.32
N ALA A 241 -25.19 -9.31 3.71
CA ALA A 241 -25.83 -10.48 4.31
C ALA A 241 -25.19 -10.83 5.64
N PHE A 242 -23.86 -10.79 5.70
CA PHE A 242 -23.14 -11.05 6.93
C PHE A 242 -23.41 -9.99 8.02
N HIS A 243 -23.48 -8.72 7.65
CA HIS A 243 -23.85 -7.65 8.57
C HIS A 243 -25.25 -7.84 9.15
N LEU A 244 -26.24 -8.20 8.32
CA LEU A 244 -27.59 -8.50 8.80
C LEU A 244 -27.63 -9.72 9.72
N ALA A 245 -26.90 -10.80 9.39
CA ALA A 245 -26.81 -11.97 10.25
C ALA A 245 -26.34 -11.62 11.66
N ARG A 246 -25.39 -10.68 11.79
CA ARG A 246 -24.89 -10.19 13.08
C ARG A 246 -25.89 -9.32 13.82
N LEU A 247 -26.65 -8.47 13.11
CA LEU A 247 -27.68 -7.65 13.73
C LEU A 247 -28.85 -8.50 14.24
N THR A 248 -29.17 -9.61 13.57
CA THR A 248 -30.28 -10.51 13.93
C THR A 248 -29.90 -11.60 14.92
N GLN A 249 -28.61 -11.83 15.16
CA GLN A 249 -28.10 -12.95 15.97
C GLN A 249 -28.75 -13.09 17.34
N ASP A 250 -28.92 -11.99 18.07
CA ASP A 250 -29.40 -12.01 19.47
C ASP A 250 -30.94 -12.10 19.59
N HIS A 251 -31.69 -11.66 18.57
CA HIS A 251 -33.16 -11.55 18.64
C HIS A 251 -33.91 -12.51 17.72
N ASP A 252 -33.33 -12.91 16.59
CA ASP A 252 -33.90 -13.89 15.66
C ASP A 252 -32.78 -14.80 15.09
N PRO A 253 -32.40 -15.86 15.83
CA PRO A 253 -31.35 -16.78 15.41
C PRO A 253 -31.65 -17.49 14.09
N ALA A 254 -32.93 -17.73 13.76
CA ALA A 254 -33.32 -18.39 12.51
C ALA A 254 -33.08 -17.47 11.31
N GLN A 255 -33.46 -16.20 11.42
CA GLN A 255 -33.17 -15.19 10.41
C GLN A 255 -31.67 -14.89 10.30
N ALA A 256 -30.94 -14.90 11.42
CA ALA A 256 -29.48 -14.81 11.42
C ALA A 256 -28.82 -15.95 10.63
N ALA A 257 -29.25 -17.19 10.87
CA ALA A 257 -28.77 -18.36 10.13
C ALA A 257 -29.07 -18.26 8.62
N TYR A 258 -30.26 -17.76 8.25
CA TYR A 258 -30.63 -17.50 6.86
C TYR A 258 -29.68 -16.50 6.17
N HIS A 259 -29.43 -15.35 6.81
CA HIS A 259 -28.50 -14.35 6.28
C HIS A 259 -27.06 -14.85 6.23
N HIS A 260 -26.65 -15.65 7.22
CA HIS A 260 -25.34 -16.28 7.22
C HIS A 260 -25.17 -17.27 6.06
N GLN A 261 -26.19 -18.09 5.76
CA GLN A 261 -26.16 -18.99 4.60
C GLN A 261 -26.02 -18.22 3.29
N ALA A 262 -26.72 -17.09 3.15
CA ALA A 262 -26.57 -16.22 1.98
C ALA A 262 -25.15 -15.62 1.88
N PHE A 263 -24.56 -15.19 3.00
CA PHE A 263 -23.16 -14.77 3.04
C PHE A 263 -22.22 -15.85 2.51
N VAL A 264 -22.34 -17.10 2.98
CA VAL A 264 -21.51 -18.23 2.52
C VAL A 264 -21.65 -18.44 1.01
N ARG A 265 -22.87 -18.38 0.47
CA ARG A 265 -23.15 -18.51 -0.97
C ARG A 265 -22.44 -17.42 -1.78
N TYR A 266 -22.65 -16.16 -1.43
CA TYR A 266 -22.05 -15.03 -2.14
C TYR A 266 -20.53 -14.98 -2.01
N GLN A 267 -19.99 -15.36 -0.85
CA GLN A 267 -18.55 -15.45 -0.66
C GLN A 267 -17.93 -16.54 -1.54
N ALA A 268 -18.56 -17.72 -1.65
CA ALA A 268 -18.07 -18.80 -2.51
C ALA A 268 -18.06 -18.37 -4.00
N ALA A 269 -19.13 -17.71 -4.46
CA ALA A 269 -19.21 -17.19 -5.82
C ALA A 269 -18.12 -16.14 -6.10
N SER A 270 -17.97 -15.16 -5.20
CA SER A 270 -16.98 -14.10 -5.36
C SER A 270 -15.53 -14.58 -5.32
N LEU A 271 -15.20 -15.54 -4.45
CA LEU A 271 -13.84 -16.09 -4.34
C LEU A 271 -13.40 -16.86 -5.59
N THR A 272 -14.34 -17.52 -6.27
CA THR A 272 -14.04 -18.32 -7.47
C THR A 272 -13.51 -17.42 -8.58
N ASP A 273 -14.26 -16.37 -8.91
CA ASP A 273 -13.90 -15.40 -9.95
C ASP A 273 -12.70 -14.55 -9.54
N PHE A 274 -12.64 -14.11 -8.28
CA PHE A 274 -11.54 -13.29 -7.77
C PHE A 274 -10.19 -14.01 -7.93
N ARG A 275 -10.11 -15.30 -7.61
CA ARG A 275 -8.89 -16.09 -7.74
C ARG A 275 -8.39 -16.18 -9.18
N GLU A 276 -9.30 -16.25 -10.15
CA GLU A 276 -8.93 -16.29 -11.56
C GLU A 276 -8.51 -14.92 -12.06
N LEU A 277 -9.28 -13.87 -11.75
CA LEU A 277 -8.99 -12.50 -12.21
C LEU A 277 -7.74 -11.91 -11.57
N THR A 278 -7.41 -12.28 -10.33
CA THR A 278 -6.16 -11.84 -9.67
C THR A 278 -4.91 -12.29 -10.43
N ARG A 279 -4.99 -13.37 -11.22
CA ARG A 279 -3.87 -13.84 -12.06
C ARG A 279 -3.70 -13.02 -13.34
N ARG A 280 -4.69 -12.21 -13.71
CA ARG A 280 -4.73 -11.42 -14.95
C ARG A 280 -5.15 -9.97 -14.64
N PRO A 281 -4.37 -9.24 -13.83
CA PRO A 281 -4.70 -7.86 -13.52
C PRO A 281 -4.55 -6.98 -14.76
N ASP A 282 -5.53 -6.11 -14.96
CA ASP A 282 -5.50 -5.09 -16.02
C ASP A 282 -6.22 -3.81 -15.57
N VAL A 283 -6.24 -2.80 -16.45
CA VAL A 283 -6.86 -1.51 -16.18
C VAL A 283 -8.38 -1.57 -15.96
N SER A 284 -9.03 -2.65 -16.41
CA SER A 284 -10.48 -2.85 -16.28
C SER A 284 -10.87 -3.48 -14.96
N ASN A 285 -9.98 -4.25 -14.30
CA ASN A 285 -10.32 -5.01 -13.10
C ASN A 285 -9.55 -4.61 -11.84
N ALA A 286 -8.48 -3.81 -11.96
CA ALA A 286 -7.61 -3.48 -10.83
C ALA A 286 -8.35 -2.84 -9.65
N VAL A 287 -9.26 -1.89 -9.92
CA VAL A 287 -10.06 -1.24 -8.87
C VAL A 287 -10.93 -2.28 -8.15
N ALA A 288 -11.58 -3.18 -8.89
CA ALA A 288 -12.44 -4.20 -8.33
C ALA A 288 -11.67 -5.26 -7.53
N LEU A 289 -10.48 -5.65 -7.97
CA LEU A 289 -9.60 -6.58 -7.25
C LEU A 289 -9.17 -6.02 -5.88
N ILE A 290 -8.75 -4.75 -5.85
CA ILE A 290 -8.36 -4.09 -4.59
C ILE A 290 -9.56 -3.95 -3.66
N ALA A 291 -10.70 -3.48 -4.18
CA ALA A 291 -11.92 -3.30 -3.40
C ALA A 291 -12.39 -4.62 -2.78
N TYR A 292 -12.38 -5.69 -3.57
CA TYR A 292 -12.76 -7.02 -3.08
C TYR A 292 -11.75 -7.57 -2.06
N SER A 293 -10.43 -7.34 -2.23
CA SER A 293 -9.43 -7.75 -1.24
C SER A 293 -9.70 -7.15 0.16
N ARG A 294 -10.11 -5.87 0.20
CA ARG A 294 -10.50 -5.20 1.46
C ARG A 294 -11.78 -5.78 2.04
N ILE A 295 -12.80 -6.02 1.20
CA ILE A 295 -14.06 -6.67 1.63
C ILE A 295 -13.77 -8.07 2.19
N LEU A 296 -12.92 -8.84 1.50
CA LEU A 296 -12.53 -10.17 1.92
C LEU A 296 -11.82 -10.15 3.28
N SER A 297 -10.95 -9.17 3.54
CA SER A 297 -10.31 -8.97 4.85
C SER A 297 -11.34 -8.86 5.98
N ILE A 298 -12.38 -8.05 5.78
CA ILE A 298 -13.45 -7.83 6.75
C ILE A 298 -14.33 -9.08 6.91
N GLN A 299 -14.72 -9.70 5.79
CA GLN A 299 -15.48 -10.95 5.81
C GLN A 299 -14.71 -12.10 6.44
N ARG A 300 -13.37 -12.03 6.42
CA ARG A 300 -12.54 -12.95 7.17
C ARG A 300 -12.57 -12.58 8.63
N CYS A 301 -12.24 -11.39 9.17
CA CYS A 301 -12.24 -11.05 10.62
C CYS A 301 -13.22 -11.80 11.59
N THR A 302 -14.38 -12.24 11.13
CA THR A 302 -15.43 -12.98 11.85
C THR A 302 -15.60 -14.48 11.57
N ARG A 303 -14.92 -15.06 10.57
CA ARG A 303 -15.25 -16.42 10.10
C ARG A 303 -14.86 -17.45 11.16
N ASP A 304 -15.89 -17.89 11.89
CA ASP A 304 -15.99 -19.06 12.77
C ASP A 304 -14.74 -19.41 13.58
N VAL A 305 -14.51 -18.62 14.63
CA VAL A 305 -13.82 -19.06 15.86
C VAL A 305 -14.60 -20.19 16.58
N HIS A 306 -15.69 -20.70 15.99
CA HIS A 306 -16.45 -21.85 16.50
C HIS A 306 -15.82 -23.20 16.12
N ASP A 307 -14.82 -23.20 15.25
CA ASP A 307 -13.97 -24.38 15.03
C ASP A 307 -12.83 -24.27 16.05
N GLU A 308 -13.01 -24.86 17.25
CA GLU A 308 -12.02 -24.92 18.36
C GLU A 308 -10.61 -25.37 17.91
N TYR A 309 -10.48 -25.88 16.69
CA TYR A 309 -9.29 -26.53 16.14
C TYR A 309 -8.46 -25.68 15.16
N LYS A 310 -8.78 -24.40 14.93
CA LYS A 310 -8.04 -23.57 13.93
C LYS A 310 -7.42 -22.30 14.52
N MET A 311 -6.35 -22.48 15.30
CA MET A 311 -5.44 -21.41 15.76
C MET A 311 -4.66 -20.73 14.62
N ASN A 312 -4.77 -21.19 13.37
CA ASN A 312 -4.18 -20.49 12.22
C ASN A 312 -4.95 -19.22 11.83
N TRP A 313 -6.04 -18.90 12.51
CA TRP A 313 -6.81 -17.71 12.23
C TRP A 313 -6.00 -16.40 12.30
N PRO A 314 -5.27 -16.11 13.40
CA PRO A 314 -4.58 -14.84 13.52
C PRO A 314 -3.52 -14.68 12.43
N THR A 315 -2.84 -15.76 12.05
CA THR A 315 -1.83 -15.75 10.98
C THR A 315 -2.47 -15.62 9.60
N GLN A 316 -3.55 -16.35 9.31
CA GLN A 316 -4.35 -16.16 8.08
C GLN A 316 -4.87 -14.73 7.94
N PHE A 317 -5.34 -14.15 9.04
CA PHE A 317 -5.80 -12.78 9.08
C PHE A 317 -4.66 -11.79 8.80
N MET A 318 -3.48 -11.98 9.43
CA MET A 318 -2.30 -11.17 9.14
C MET A 318 -1.87 -11.25 7.67
N TYR A 319 -1.84 -12.46 7.09
CA TYR A 319 -1.53 -12.64 5.68
C TYR A 319 -2.54 -11.93 4.77
N LEU A 320 -3.81 -11.91 5.15
CA LEU A 320 -4.85 -11.27 4.36
C LEU A 320 -4.75 -9.73 4.40
N VAL A 321 -4.44 -9.17 5.57
CA VAL A 321 -4.17 -7.72 5.70
C VAL A 321 -2.92 -7.36 4.88
N ARG A 322 -1.84 -8.13 4.99
CA ARG A 322 -0.62 -7.94 4.18
C ARG A 322 -0.90 -8.04 2.69
N GLY A 323 -1.60 -9.10 2.27
CA GLY A 323 -1.97 -9.34 0.88
C GLY A 323 -2.85 -8.23 0.31
N THR A 324 -3.66 -7.56 1.13
CA THR A 324 -4.46 -6.40 0.68
C THR A 324 -3.57 -5.20 0.35
N VAL A 325 -2.55 -4.93 1.16
CA VAL A 325 -1.57 -3.86 0.89
C VAL A 325 -0.71 -4.23 -0.33
N GLU A 326 -0.26 -5.47 -0.42
CA GLU A 326 0.50 -5.97 -1.57
C GLU A 326 -0.31 -5.90 -2.88
N CYS A 327 -1.59 -6.25 -2.83
CA CYS A 327 -2.55 -6.10 -3.93
C CYS A 327 -2.65 -4.62 -4.33
N LEU A 328 -2.84 -3.72 -3.37
CA LEU A 328 -2.91 -2.28 -3.62
C LEU A 328 -1.63 -1.72 -4.25
N VAL A 329 -0.44 -2.14 -3.78
CA VAL A 329 0.86 -1.69 -4.33
C VAL A 329 1.13 -2.29 -5.71
N SER A 330 0.93 -3.61 -5.87
CA SER A 330 1.21 -4.31 -7.12
C SER A 330 0.32 -3.83 -8.28
N LEU A 331 -0.92 -3.41 -7.97
CA LEU A 331 -1.88 -2.97 -8.96
C LEU A 331 -1.77 -1.48 -9.34
N GLN A 332 -0.90 -0.69 -8.69
CA GLN A 332 -0.68 0.73 -9.01
C GLN A 332 -0.47 1.05 -10.49
N PRO A 333 0.24 0.24 -11.30
CA PRO A 333 0.42 0.49 -12.73
C PRO A 333 -0.89 0.41 -13.54
N TYR A 334 -1.86 -0.38 -13.09
CA TYR A 334 -3.13 -0.61 -13.77
C TYR A 334 -4.22 0.38 -13.35
N LEU A 335 -4.01 1.15 -12.29
CA LEU A 335 -5.01 2.08 -11.78
C LEU A 335 -5.15 3.33 -12.67
N PRO A 336 -6.39 3.75 -13.00
CA PRO A 336 -6.64 5.03 -13.66
C PRO A 336 -6.10 6.21 -12.86
N ASP A 337 -5.67 7.26 -13.55
CA ASP A 337 -5.29 8.52 -12.91
C ASP A 337 -6.49 9.14 -12.19
N GLY A 338 -6.27 9.62 -10.95
CA GLY A 338 -7.32 10.22 -10.11
C GLY A 338 -8.27 9.23 -9.41
N CYS A 339 -8.05 7.92 -9.55
CA CYS A 339 -8.75 6.91 -8.76
C CYS A 339 -8.40 7.03 -7.26
N ASP A 340 -9.38 6.79 -6.37
CA ASP A 340 -9.21 6.80 -4.90
C ASP A 340 -8.10 5.84 -4.39
N PHE A 341 -7.74 4.80 -5.16
CA PHE A 341 -6.67 3.85 -4.83
C PHE A 341 -5.28 4.24 -5.36
N LYS A 342 -5.18 5.30 -6.18
CA LYS A 342 -3.90 5.70 -6.79
C LYS A 342 -3.04 6.39 -5.73
N PHE A 343 -1.84 5.88 -5.51
CA PHE A 343 -0.93 6.45 -4.52
C PHE A 343 -0.31 7.77 -4.98
N THR A 344 -0.35 8.73 -4.06
CA THR A 344 0.49 9.91 -4.07
C THR A 344 1.92 9.55 -3.63
N LEU A 345 2.86 10.49 -3.79
CA LEU A 345 4.22 10.31 -3.25
C LEU A 345 4.21 10.15 -1.73
N GLU A 346 3.34 10.89 -1.05
CA GLU A 346 3.19 10.85 0.42
C GLU A 346 2.70 9.48 0.89
N ASP A 347 1.83 8.81 0.13
CA ASP A 347 1.36 7.46 0.45
C ASP A 347 2.51 6.43 0.39
N TYR A 348 3.35 6.49 -0.65
CA TYR A 348 4.54 5.63 -0.76
C TYR A 348 5.54 5.89 0.37
N GLU A 349 5.74 7.16 0.73
CA GLU A 349 6.60 7.54 1.86
C GLU A 349 6.02 7.09 3.19
N GLY A 350 4.70 7.17 3.37
CA GLY A 350 3.99 6.67 4.55
C GLY A 350 4.15 5.17 4.70
N LEU A 351 3.94 4.39 3.64
CA LEU A 351 4.12 2.94 3.64
C LEU A 351 5.58 2.54 3.89
N ALA A 352 6.54 3.24 3.27
CA ALA A 352 7.95 3.00 3.50
C ALA A 352 8.36 3.29 4.95
N ARG A 353 7.95 4.45 5.48
CA ARG A 353 8.14 4.79 6.90
C ARG A 353 7.52 3.75 7.80
N LEU A 354 6.30 3.33 7.54
CA LEU A 354 5.60 2.33 8.33
C LEU A 354 6.31 0.97 8.36
N ASP A 355 7.08 0.61 7.34
CA ASP A 355 7.91 -0.61 7.32
C ASP A 355 9.23 -0.45 8.10
N ASP A 356 9.78 0.78 8.09
CA ASP A 356 11.06 1.16 8.69
C ASP A 356 10.89 1.66 10.16
N GLU A 357 9.72 2.17 10.54
CA GLU A 357 9.34 2.60 11.90
C GLU A 357 9.21 1.41 12.85
N ALA A 358 9.00 0.21 12.31
CA ALA A 358 9.22 -1.03 13.06
C ALA A 358 10.69 -1.19 13.53
N ALA A 359 11.60 -0.32 13.09
CA ALA A 359 13.00 -0.34 13.48
C ALA A 359 13.41 0.79 14.44
N ILE A 360 12.84 2.01 14.44
CA ILE A 360 13.50 3.14 15.18
C ILE A 360 12.59 4.20 15.85
N SER A 361 11.37 4.51 15.39
CA SER A 361 10.72 5.76 15.87
C SER A 361 9.88 5.58 17.13
N LYS A 362 10.55 5.65 18.29
CA LYS A 362 9.93 6.11 19.53
C LYS A 362 9.68 7.62 19.44
N ASP A 363 8.75 8.09 18.60
CA ASP A 363 8.30 9.48 18.71
C ASP A 363 7.79 9.70 20.13
N SER A 364 8.60 10.35 20.95
CA SER A 364 8.38 10.45 22.39
C SER A 364 7.08 11.18 22.69
N LYS A 365 6.62 12.04 21.76
CA LYS A 365 5.33 12.71 21.83
C LYS A 365 4.16 11.75 21.60
N SER A 366 4.25 10.88 20.60
CA SER A 366 3.20 9.90 20.31
C SER A 366 3.10 8.80 21.37
N ILE A 367 4.25 8.36 21.93
CA ILE A 367 4.28 7.34 23.00
C ILE A 367 3.70 7.87 24.32
N ALA A 368 3.86 9.16 24.60
CA ALA A 368 3.28 9.79 25.79
C ALA A 368 1.74 9.68 25.86
N ASN A 369 1.07 9.35 24.75
CA ASN A 369 -0.38 9.17 24.70
C ASN A 369 -0.84 7.76 25.15
N ILE A 370 0.08 6.79 25.27
CA ILE A 370 -0.24 5.44 25.73
C ILE A 370 -0.46 5.46 27.25
N PRO A 371 -1.48 4.79 27.81
CA PRO A 371 -1.67 4.67 29.25
C PRO A 371 -0.38 4.18 29.91
N PRO A 372 0.15 4.87 30.96
CA PRO A 372 1.46 4.56 31.52
C PRO A 372 1.63 3.11 31.96
N ALA A 373 0.58 2.52 32.54
CA ALA A 373 0.58 1.10 32.93
C ALA A 373 0.70 0.14 31.74
N MET A 374 0.06 0.45 30.61
CA MET A 374 0.16 -0.34 29.38
C MET A 374 1.54 -0.18 28.73
N LEU A 375 2.05 1.05 28.66
CA LEU A 375 3.38 1.31 28.12
C LEU A 375 4.45 0.58 28.93
N GLN A 376 4.42 0.69 30.26
CA GLN A 376 5.35 0.00 31.15
C GLN A 376 5.28 -1.52 30.97
N ARG A 377 4.06 -2.07 30.88
CA ARG A 377 3.84 -3.50 30.64
C ARG A 377 4.49 -3.95 29.33
N LEU A 378 4.21 -3.25 28.22
CA LEU A 378 4.74 -3.59 26.90
C LEU A 378 6.26 -3.43 26.84
N ASP A 379 6.81 -2.36 27.41
CA ASP A 379 8.27 -2.09 27.39
C ASP A 379 9.05 -3.17 28.17
N GLN A 380 8.50 -3.67 29.28
CA GLN A 380 9.11 -4.73 30.09
C GLN A 380 8.77 -6.16 29.62
N LEU A 381 7.82 -6.32 28.69
CA LEU A 381 7.29 -7.63 28.30
C LEU A 381 8.38 -8.56 27.73
N PRO A 382 9.26 -8.14 26.80
CA PRO A 382 10.26 -9.03 26.22
C PRO A 382 11.23 -9.60 27.24
N GLU A 383 11.71 -8.76 28.17
CA GLU A 383 12.65 -9.16 29.22
C GLU A 383 12.00 -10.16 30.20
N ARG A 384 10.78 -9.86 30.65
CA ARG A 384 10.05 -10.74 31.57
C ARG A 384 9.72 -12.10 30.95
N VAL A 385 9.33 -12.12 29.67
CA VAL A 385 9.07 -13.38 28.95
C VAL A 385 10.37 -14.17 28.79
N ALA A 386 11.49 -13.53 28.44
CA ALA A 386 12.78 -14.19 28.34
C ALA A 386 13.22 -14.84 29.66
N MET A 387 13.04 -14.15 30.80
CA MET A 387 13.36 -14.69 32.13
C MET A 387 12.60 -15.96 32.49
N VAL A 388 11.32 -16.05 32.11
CA VAL A 388 10.47 -17.23 32.39
C VAL A 388 10.73 -18.37 31.41
N SER A 389 11.19 -18.03 30.21
CA SER A 389 11.42 -18.99 29.15
C SER A 389 12.72 -19.79 29.31
N ASP A 390 13.67 -19.31 30.13
CA ASP A 390 15.00 -19.91 30.26
C ASP A 390 15.30 -20.55 31.63
N PRO A 391 15.06 -21.87 31.79
CA PRO A 391 15.70 -22.67 32.83
C PRO A 391 16.96 -23.43 32.37
N ALA A 392 17.32 -23.45 31.08
CA ALA A 392 18.23 -24.46 30.50
C ALA A 392 19.17 -24.00 29.35
N HIS A 393 19.30 -22.71 29.07
CA HIS A 393 20.23 -22.10 28.08
C HIS A 393 20.02 -22.50 26.60
N THR A 394 18.80 -22.82 26.18
CA THR A 394 18.47 -23.01 24.75
C THR A 394 17.45 -21.97 24.26
N TRP A 395 17.64 -20.71 24.65
CA TRP A 395 16.82 -19.63 24.11
C TRP A 395 17.37 -19.22 22.73
N ASP A 396 16.58 -19.46 21.69
CA ASP A 396 16.89 -19.04 20.32
C ASP A 396 16.86 -17.51 20.25
N MET A 397 18.05 -16.90 20.18
CA MET A 397 18.24 -15.45 20.17
C MET A 397 17.46 -14.76 19.04
N ASP A 398 17.30 -15.42 17.90
CA ASP A 398 16.56 -14.86 16.78
C ASP A 398 15.04 -14.85 17.04
N ASN A 399 14.52 -15.85 17.76
CA ASN A 399 13.11 -15.88 18.20
C ASN A 399 12.85 -14.78 19.25
N ALA A 400 13.81 -14.57 20.15
CA ALA A 400 13.80 -13.46 21.09
C ALA A 400 13.69 -12.11 20.38
N GLU A 401 14.55 -11.91 19.37
CA GLU A 401 14.61 -10.70 18.57
C GLU A 401 13.30 -10.48 17.80
N ALA A 402 12.73 -11.55 17.23
CA ALA A 402 11.44 -11.48 16.54
C ALA A 402 10.30 -11.04 17.47
N CYS A 403 10.22 -11.59 18.68
CA CYS A 403 9.24 -11.16 19.70
C CYS A 403 9.49 -9.73 20.19
N CYS A 404 10.74 -9.34 20.43
CA CYS A 404 11.10 -7.99 20.84
C CYS A 404 10.73 -6.95 19.76
N SER A 405 11.02 -7.26 18.49
CA SER A 405 10.63 -6.43 17.34
C SER A 405 9.11 -6.32 17.20
N ALA A 406 8.39 -7.44 17.36
CA ALA A 406 6.92 -7.44 17.34
C ALA A 406 6.31 -6.62 18.48
N CYS A 407 6.91 -6.66 19.68
CA CYS A 407 6.49 -5.86 20.83
C CYS A 407 6.78 -4.36 20.61
N THR A 408 7.95 -4.02 20.07
CA THR A 408 8.29 -2.63 19.70
C THR A 408 7.31 -2.08 18.66
N ALA A 409 6.99 -2.87 17.63
CA ALA A 409 5.97 -2.53 16.66
C ALA A 409 4.58 -2.37 17.29
N LEU A 410 4.27 -3.16 18.33
CA LEU A 410 3.00 -3.07 19.06
C LEU A 410 2.92 -1.73 19.82
N ILE A 411 3.99 -1.31 20.50
CA ILE A 411 4.05 0.01 21.15
C ILE A 411 3.78 1.12 20.13
N ALA A 412 4.38 1.06 18.94
CA ALA A 412 4.11 2.04 17.87
C ALA A 412 2.65 2.00 17.39
N ALA A 413 2.04 0.81 17.32
CA ALA A 413 0.62 0.66 17.00
C ALA A 413 -0.30 1.28 18.07
N TYR A 414 0.02 1.07 19.35
CA TYR A 414 -0.64 1.76 20.46
C TYR A 414 -0.47 3.28 20.35
N ALA A 415 0.74 3.79 20.13
CA ALA A 415 0.99 5.22 19.98
C ALA A 415 0.11 5.86 18.89
N ARG A 416 -0.01 5.18 17.73
CA ARG A 416 -0.91 5.61 16.64
C ARG A 416 -2.39 5.56 17.04
N ALA A 417 -2.81 4.49 17.70
CA ALA A 417 -4.21 4.34 18.11
C ALA A 417 -4.63 5.37 19.19
N TYR A 418 -3.68 5.86 20.00
CA TYR A 418 -3.93 6.83 21.06
C TYR A 418 -3.67 8.29 20.67
N SER A 419 -3.04 8.56 19.51
CA SER A 419 -2.69 9.93 19.10
C SER A 419 -3.91 10.84 18.87
N VAL A 420 -5.10 10.28 18.57
CA VAL A 420 -6.29 11.09 18.25
C VAL A 420 -7.12 11.48 19.48
N ASN A 421 -6.87 10.88 20.64
CA ASN A 421 -7.64 11.17 21.86
C ASN A 421 -7.44 12.60 22.42
N GLN A 422 -6.56 13.44 21.84
CA GLN A 422 -6.38 14.85 22.23
C GLN A 422 -6.95 15.90 21.25
N CYS A 423 -7.26 15.56 19.98
CA CYS A 423 -7.92 16.52 19.08
C CYS A 423 -9.36 16.86 19.53
N SER A 424 -9.95 16.04 20.42
CA SER A 424 -11.25 16.29 21.04
C SER A 424 -11.23 17.40 22.10
N ALA A 425 -10.06 17.80 22.61
CA ALA A 425 -9.96 18.88 23.60
C ALA A 425 -9.88 20.28 22.96
N SER A 426 -9.60 20.38 21.66
CA SER A 426 -9.41 21.66 20.99
C SER A 426 -10.01 21.64 19.58
N LEU A 427 -11.23 22.20 19.50
CA LEU A 427 -11.94 22.71 18.31
C LEU A 427 -13.00 21.79 17.65
N ALA A 428 -14.23 22.32 17.74
CA ALA A 428 -15.34 22.26 16.77
C ALA A 428 -16.09 20.94 16.51
N VAL A 429 -17.40 21.05 16.72
CA VAL A 429 -18.48 20.15 16.36
C VAL A 429 -18.42 19.79 14.86
N GLY A 430 -18.26 18.50 14.56
CA GLY A 430 -18.63 17.94 13.24
C GLY A 430 -17.61 17.03 12.53
N SER A 431 -16.32 17.03 12.91
CA SER A 431 -15.29 16.24 12.19
C SER A 431 -14.50 15.22 13.01
N SER A 432 -14.58 15.21 14.35
CA SER A 432 -13.63 14.45 15.20
C SER A 432 -13.77 12.93 15.17
N ASP A 433 -14.98 12.40 14.94
CA ASP A 433 -15.22 10.96 15.10
C ASP A 433 -14.61 10.14 13.95
N LYS A 434 -14.53 10.72 12.75
CA LYS A 434 -13.91 10.07 11.58
C LYS A 434 -12.39 10.04 11.67
N ASP A 435 -11.75 11.11 12.17
CA ASP A 435 -10.29 11.19 12.29
C ASP A 435 -9.77 10.21 13.35
N ALA A 436 -10.52 10.02 14.44
CA ALA A 436 -10.24 8.99 15.45
C ALA A 436 -10.31 7.58 14.85
N ILE A 437 -11.39 7.27 14.13
CA ILE A 437 -11.61 5.98 13.46
C ILE A 437 -10.46 5.63 12.51
N ARG A 438 -9.93 6.62 11.77
CA ARG A 438 -8.82 6.43 10.81
C ARG A 438 -7.50 6.10 11.49
N ALA A 439 -7.07 6.87 12.49
CA ALA A 439 -5.80 6.62 13.17
C ALA A 439 -5.80 5.33 13.98
N ILE A 440 -6.97 4.98 14.53
CA ILE A 440 -7.20 3.74 15.25
C ILE A 440 -7.02 2.54 14.30
N TRP A 441 -7.67 2.52 13.13
CA TRP A 441 -7.47 1.48 12.11
C TRP A 441 -6.02 1.43 11.60
N SER A 442 -5.38 2.58 11.43
CA SER A 442 -3.96 2.67 11.05
C SER A 442 -3.04 1.95 12.04
N GLY A 443 -3.30 2.02 13.35
CA GLY A 443 -2.54 1.26 14.35
C GLY A 443 -2.62 -0.25 14.16
N PHE A 444 -3.84 -0.77 13.95
CA PHE A 444 -4.12 -2.19 13.72
C PHE A 444 -3.47 -2.73 12.43
N GLU A 445 -3.68 -2.04 11.31
CA GLU A 445 -3.10 -2.40 10.01
C GLU A 445 -1.57 -2.28 10.04
N ALA A 446 -1.04 -1.28 10.73
CA ALA A 446 0.39 -1.10 10.83
C ALA A 446 1.07 -2.25 11.59
N TRP A 447 0.51 -2.75 12.71
CA TRP A 447 1.13 -3.85 13.46
C TRP A 447 1.20 -5.14 12.64
N THR A 448 0.07 -5.55 12.06
CA THR A 448 -0.02 -6.78 11.25
C THR A 448 0.93 -6.77 10.04
N ARG A 449 1.18 -5.59 9.46
CA ARG A 449 2.17 -5.38 8.39
C ARG A 449 3.62 -5.35 8.89
N THR A 450 3.88 -4.96 10.14
CA THR A 450 5.24 -4.73 10.67
C THR A 450 5.86 -5.91 11.40
N VAL A 451 5.09 -6.87 11.89
CA VAL A 451 5.71 -8.06 12.51
C VAL A 451 6.61 -8.80 11.51
N SER A 452 7.65 -9.50 11.96
CA SER A 452 8.53 -10.23 11.05
C SER A 452 7.90 -11.54 10.56
N ASP A 453 8.36 -12.09 9.44
CA ASP A 453 7.90 -13.41 8.98
C ASP A 453 8.30 -14.51 9.98
N ARG A 454 9.45 -14.34 10.65
CA ARG A 454 9.86 -15.22 11.75
C ARG A 454 8.85 -15.20 12.90
N TYR A 455 8.36 -14.02 13.31
CA TYR A 455 7.31 -13.92 14.33
C TYR A 455 6.02 -14.61 13.89
N ILE A 456 5.61 -14.47 12.62
CA ILE A 456 4.43 -15.19 12.11
C ILE A 456 4.65 -16.70 12.14
N ASN A 457 5.82 -17.20 11.73
CA ASN A 457 6.16 -18.62 11.83
C ASN A 457 6.09 -19.12 13.28
N MET A 458 6.52 -18.31 14.26
CA MET A 458 6.38 -18.63 15.68
C MET A 458 4.91 -18.72 16.12
N LEU A 459 4.03 -17.86 15.60
CA LEU A 459 2.58 -17.96 15.85
C LEU A 459 1.99 -19.23 15.23
N GLU A 460 2.38 -19.61 14.01
CA GLU A 460 1.94 -20.85 13.37
C GLU A 460 2.39 -22.10 14.15
N GLN A 461 3.52 -22.01 14.85
CA GLN A 461 4.05 -23.04 15.73
C GLN A 461 3.48 -22.99 17.15
N ASN A 462 2.55 -22.06 17.44
CA ASN A 462 1.98 -21.83 18.77
C ASN A 462 3.03 -21.57 19.86
N SER A 463 4.12 -20.88 19.50
CA SER A 463 5.18 -20.51 20.44
C SER A 463 4.63 -19.57 21.53
N GLY A 464 4.73 -19.98 22.79
CA GLY A 464 4.22 -19.21 23.94
C GLY A 464 4.61 -17.73 23.93
N PRO A 465 5.90 -17.36 23.79
CA PRO A 465 6.34 -15.97 23.67
C PRO A 465 5.65 -15.16 22.57
N ALA A 466 5.34 -15.76 21.42
CA ALA A 466 4.65 -15.08 20.33
C ALA A 466 3.16 -14.93 20.63
N LEU A 467 2.52 -15.95 21.19
CA LEU A 467 1.11 -15.90 21.62
C LEU A 467 0.88 -14.83 22.70
N ILE A 468 1.82 -14.64 23.62
CA ILE A 468 1.75 -13.56 24.63
C ILE A 468 1.70 -12.18 23.96
N VAL A 469 2.57 -11.92 22.97
CA VAL A 469 2.55 -10.64 22.24
C VAL A 469 1.24 -10.47 21.46
N LEU A 470 0.73 -11.54 20.85
CA LEU A 470 -0.57 -11.53 20.17
C LEU A 470 -1.73 -11.21 21.13
N ALA A 471 -1.73 -11.76 22.35
CA ALA A 471 -2.76 -11.46 23.35
C ALA A 471 -2.76 -9.96 23.72
N HIS A 472 -1.58 -9.35 23.84
CA HIS A 472 -1.47 -7.91 24.06
C HIS A 472 -1.94 -7.10 22.83
N PHE A 473 -1.77 -7.61 21.62
CA PHE A 473 -2.40 -7.00 20.44
C PHE A 473 -3.93 -7.11 20.49
N CYS A 474 -4.51 -8.21 20.99
CA CYS A 474 -5.96 -8.32 21.17
C CYS A 474 -6.52 -7.25 22.12
N VAL A 475 -5.78 -6.85 23.16
CA VAL A 475 -6.16 -5.71 24.02
C VAL A 475 -6.29 -4.42 23.22
N LEU A 476 -5.38 -4.18 22.26
CA LEU A 476 -5.53 -3.07 21.33
C LEU A 476 -6.83 -3.22 20.54
N VAL A 477 -7.06 -4.38 19.91
CA VAL A 477 -8.26 -4.67 19.09
C VAL A 477 -9.56 -4.51 19.87
N LYS A 478 -9.60 -4.81 21.18
CA LYS A 478 -10.80 -4.62 22.02
C LYS A 478 -11.34 -3.19 21.99
N ARG A 479 -10.45 -2.18 21.91
CA ARG A 479 -10.85 -0.77 21.80
C ARG A 479 -11.66 -0.45 20.55
N PHE A 480 -11.70 -1.36 19.58
CA PHE A 480 -12.34 -1.24 18.30
C PHE A 480 -13.68 -1.99 18.25
N GLU A 481 -13.94 -2.86 19.23
CA GLU A 481 -15.02 -3.83 19.22
C GLU A 481 -16.41 -3.17 19.13
N GLU A 482 -16.62 -2.08 19.87
CA GLU A 482 -17.90 -1.36 19.86
C GLU A 482 -18.22 -0.71 18.52
N ARG A 483 -17.18 -0.35 17.75
CA ARG A 483 -17.32 0.43 16.51
C ARG A 483 -17.36 -0.45 15.27
N TYR A 484 -16.74 -1.63 15.32
CA TYR A 484 -16.67 -2.55 14.19
C TYR A 484 -17.37 -3.87 14.53
N TRP A 485 -18.60 -3.98 14.06
CA TRP A 485 -19.47 -5.15 14.28
C TRP A 485 -18.82 -6.49 13.89
N TYR A 486 -17.88 -6.47 12.93
CA TYR A 486 -17.17 -7.64 12.44
C TYR A 486 -15.95 -8.05 13.30
N ILE A 487 -15.69 -7.40 14.42
CA ILE A 487 -14.72 -7.88 15.43
C ILE A 487 -15.36 -8.05 16.80
N LYS A 488 -16.68 -7.90 16.89
CA LYS A 488 -17.44 -8.11 18.13
C LYS A 488 -17.25 -9.53 18.69
N GLY A 489 -16.82 -9.60 19.94
CA GLY A 489 -16.46 -10.75 20.74
C GLY A 489 -15.14 -11.40 20.37
N MET A 490 -14.41 -10.89 19.37
CA MET A 490 -13.20 -11.53 18.87
C MET A 490 -12.03 -11.45 19.84
N PRO A 491 -11.69 -10.29 20.44
CA PRO A 491 -10.52 -10.17 21.31
C PRO A 491 -10.56 -11.09 22.53
N ASP A 492 -11.68 -11.12 23.26
CA ASP A 492 -11.82 -11.94 24.48
C ASP A 492 -11.69 -13.42 24.17
N ARG A 493 -12.28 -13.87 23.05
CA ARG A 493 -12.20 -15.25 22.59
C ARG A 493 -10.77 -15.65 22.24
N ILE A 494 -10.03 -14.79 21.53
CA ILE A 494 -8.64 -15.08 21.17
C ILE A 494 -7.76 -15.10 22.42
N ILE A 495 -7.94 -14.17 23.36
CA ILE A 495 -7.19 -14.18 24.62
C ILE A 495 -7.47 -15.48 25.39
N GLY A 496 -8.72 -15.96 25.42
CA GLY A 496 -9.08 -17.21 26.11
C GLY A 496 -8.42 -18.43 25.49
N LEU A 497 -8.48 -18.54 24.16
CA LEU A 497 -7.81 -19.63 23.45
C LEU A 497 -6.28 -19.57 23.64
N ILE A 498 -5.69 -18.38 23.69
CA ILE A 498 -4.26 -18.24 23.98
C ILE A 498 -3.96 -18.71 25.41
N GLU A 499 -4.73 -18.28 26.41
CA GLU A 499 -4.52 -18.69 27.81
C GLU A 499 -4.63 -20.20 27.99
N ASP A 500 -5.60 -20.85 27.34
CA ASP A 500 -5.79 -22.31 27.39
C ASP A 500 -4.61 -23.09 26.77
N MET A 501 -3.94 -22.49 25.78
CA MET A 501 -2.81 -23.11 25.07
C MET A 501 -1.45 -22.87 25.72
N LEU A 502 -1.33 -21.82 26.53
CA LEU A 502 -0.08 -21.47 27.17
C LEU A 502 0.26 -22.46 28.29
N GLU A 503 1.55 -22.80 28.38
CA GLU A 503 2.09 -23.48 29.56
C GLU A 503 1.83 -22.64 30.82
N ASP A 504 1.65 -23.28 31.98
CA ASP A 504 1.27 -22.60 33.22
C ASP A 504 2.21 -21.46 33.62
N ARG A 505 3.51 -21.58 33.28
CA ARG A 505 4.50 -20.52 33.50
C ARG A 505 4.22 -19.22 32.74
N TYR A 506 3.51 -19.28 31.61
CA TYR A 506 3.19 -18.14 30.76
C TYR A 506 1.80 -17.54 31.00
N LYS A 507 0.89 -18.27 31.64
CA LYS A 507 -0.48 -17.79 31.93
C LYS A 507 -0.53 -16.43 32.67
N PRO A 508 0.36 -16.15 33.65
CA PRO A 508 0.36 -14.84 34.34
C PRO A 508 0.63 -13.63 33.44
N PHE A 509 1.07 -13.82 32.19
CA PHE A 509 1.25 -12.72 31.24
C PHE A 509 -0.03 -12.34 30.49
N VAL A 510 -1.07 -13.20 30.54
CA VAL A 510 -2.31 -13.01 29.77
C VAL A 510 -3.56 -13.00 30.65
N SER A 511 -3.55 -13.68 31.80
CA SER A 511 -4.73 -13.87 32.67
C SER A 511 -5.32 -12.57 33.20
N ASP A 512 -4.49 -11.53 33.38
CA ASP A 512 -4.94 -10.22 33.86
C ASP A 512 -5.36 -9.27 32.73
N LEU A 513 -5.20 -9.68 31.46
CA LEU A 513 -5.55 -8.83 30.33
C LEU A 513 -7.05 -8.54 30.29
N TYR A 514 -7.90 -9.49 30.71
CA TYR A 514 -9.36 -9.28 30.81
C TYR A 514 -9.73 -8.07 31.66
N HIS A 515 -9.02 -7.83 32.76
CA HIS A 515 -9.25 -6.66 33.62
C HIS A 515 -8.81 -5.33 33.02
N ILE A 516 -8.02 -5.38 31.94
CA ILE A 516 -7.59 -4.20 31.18
C ILE A 516 -8.56 -3.93 30.01
N LEU A 517 -9.43 -4.89 29.70
CA LEU A 517 -10.48 -4.77 28.69
C LEU A 517 -11.75 -4.07 29.23
N ASP A 518 -11.95 -4.12 30.54
CA ASP A 518 -13.00 -3.43 31.32
C ASP A 518 -12.57 -2.00 31.69
#